data_AF-A0A3B8M8Q2-F1
#
_entry.id   AF-A0A3B8M8Q2-F1
#
_cell.length_a   1.000
_cell.length_b   1.000
_cell.length_c   1.000
_cell.angle_alpha   90.00
_cell.angle_beta   90.00
_cell.angle_gamma   90.00
#
_symmetry.space_group_name_H-M   'P 1'
#
loop_
_entity.id
_entity.type
_entity.pdbx_description
1 polymer ?
#
loop_
_entity_poly.entity_id
_entity_poly.type
_entity_poly.pdbx_seq_one_letter_code
_entity_poly.pdbx_strand_id
1 'polypeptide(L)'
;MTFVGNAVQLAAALWILNVWILRFNKETDYRGGGAKNLPEEFDVYGFPSGTFYLVGAAKIILALLLIVGLWVDVLVTPSAGLLALLMVGA
;
A
#
# COMPACT_ATOMS: atom_id res chain seq x y z
N MET A 1 -6.43 -20.73 -5.81
CA MET A 1 -6.36 -19.62 -6.78
C MET A 1 -5.70 -20.10 -8.08
N THR A 2 -5.95 -19.47 -9.23
CA THR A 2 -5.22 -19.78 -10.47
C THR A 2 -3.80 -19.19 -10.41
N PHE A 3 -2.88 -19.71 -11.24
CA PHE A 3 -1.53 -19.14 -11.36
C PHE A 3 -1.56 -17.63 -11.63
N VAL A 4 -2.46 -17.18 -12.51
CA VAL A 4 -2.68 -15.76 -12.81
C VAL A 4 -3.10 -14.98 -11.57
N GLY A 5 -4.02 -15.52 -10.76
CA GLY A 5 -4.45 -14.89 -9.51
C GLY A 5 -3.30 -14.68 -8.52
N ASN A 6 -2.47 -15.70 -8.33
CA ASN A 6 -1.30 -15.61 -7.44
C ASN A 6 -0.27 -14.59 -7.94
N ALA A 7 -0.03 -14.55 -9.25
CA ALA A 7 0.89 -13.59 -9.85
C ALA A 7 0.42 -12.14 -9.66
N VAL A 8 -0.87 -11.87 -9.88
CA VAL A 8 -1.45 -10.53 -9.69
C VAL A 8 -1.45 -10.12 -8.21
N GLN A 9 -1.81 -11.03 -7.30
CA GLN A 9 -1.74 -10.80 -5.85
C GLN A 9 -0.33 -10.42 -5.42
N LEU A 10 0.67 -11.19 -5.85
CA LEU A 10 2.08 -10.93 -5.53
C LEU A 10 2.54 -9.60 -6.11
N ALA A 11 2.20 -9.30 -7.37
CA ALA A 11 2.56 -8.04 -8.02
C ALA A 11 1.95 -6.83 -7.28
N ALA A 12 0.68 -6.92 -6.89
CA ALA A 12 0.00 -5.87 -6.13
C ALA A 12 0.66 -5.64 -4.75
N ALA A 13 0.97 -6.71 -4.02
CA ALA A 13 1.64 -6.62 -2.73
C ALA A 13 3.04 -5.99 -2.86
N LEU A 14 3.84 -6.44 -3.84
CA LEU A 14 5.17 -5.90 -4.10
C LEU A 14 5.14 -4.44 -4.54
N TRP A 15 4.14 -4.02 -5.30
CA TRP A 15 3.97 -2.62 -5.69
C TRP A 15 3.74 -1.72 -4.48
N ILE A 16 2.89 -2.14 -3.54
CA ILE A 16 2.64 -1.37 -2.32
C ILE A 16 3.89 -1.28 -1.47
N LEU A 17 4.61 -2.40 -1.28
CA LEU A 17 5.89 -2.39 -0.55
C LEU A 17 6.92 -1.49 -1.25
N ASN A 18 6.96 -1.48 -2.58
CA ASN A 18 7.83 -0.58 -3.34
C ASN A 18 7.52 0.90 -3.05
N VAL A 19 6.24 1.29 -3.06
CA VAL A 19 5.84 2.67 -2.78
C VAL A 19 6.16 3.08 -1.34
N TRP A 20 5.82 2.23 -0.37
CA TRP A 20 5.87 2.56 1.05
C TRP A 20 7.21 2.30 1.74
N ILE A 21 8.12 1.54 1.11
CA ILE A 21 9.47 1.28 1.63
C ILE A 21 10.53 1.94 0.75
N LEU A 22 10.53 1.65 -0.55
CA LEU A 22 11.63 2.05 -1.45
C LEU A 22 11.46 3.45 -2.04
N ARG A 23 10.22 3.88 -2.26
CA ARG A 23 9.88 5.21 -2.81
C ARG A 23 9.35 6.18 -1.77
N PHE A 24 9.34 5.79 -0.50
CA PHE A 24 8.82 6.58 0.61
C PHE A 24 9.27 8.06 0.58
N ASN A 25 10.58 8.29 0.41
CA ASN A 25 11.18 9.62 0.33
C ASN A 25 11.68 9.98 -1.08
N LYS A 26 11.01 9.49 -2.13
CA LYS A 26 11.40 9.76 -3.52
C LYS A 26 10.37 10.63 -4.23
N GLU A 27 10.90 11.58 -5.00
CA GLU A 27 10.17 12.36 -6.00
C GLU A 27 9.70 11.44 -7.11
N THR A 28 8.41 11.48 -7.41
CA THR A 28 7.79 10.75 -8.52
C THR A 28 6.60 11.52 -9.06
N ASP A 29 6.35 11.41 -10.37
CA ASP A 29 5.23 12.11 -11.02
C ASP A 29 3.83 11.70 -10.52
N TYR A 30 3.76 10.60 -9.75
CA TYR A 30 2.54 10.09 -9.15
C TYR A 30 2.14 10.78 -7.84
N ARG A 31 2.91 11.77 -7.37
CA ARG A 31 2.68 12.46 -6.09
C ARG A 31 1.57 13.51 -6.23
N GLY A 32 0.60 13.48 -5.32
CA GLY A 32 -0.47 14.47 -5.27
C GLY A 32 0.00 15.89 -4.96
N GLY A 33 -0.65 16.87 -5.59
CA GLY A 33 -0.57 18.28 -5.19
C GLY A 33 0.83 18.92 -5.25
N GLY A 34 1.73 18.39 -6.07
CA GLY A 34 3.10 18.92 -6.23
C GLY A 34 4.09 18.47 -5.15
N ALA A 35 3.70 17.52 -4.30
CA ALA A 35 4.55 16.97 -3.26
C ALA A 35 5.77 16.23 -3.84
N LYS A 36 6.90 16.30 -3.14
CA LYS A 36 8.15 15.65 -3.55
C LYS A 36 8.34 14.29 -2.90
N ASN A 37 7.61 13.99 -1.83
CA ASN A 37 7.68 12.73 -1.12
C ASN A 37 6.32 12.38 -0.51
N LEU A 38 6.20 11.14 -0.03
CA LEU A 38 4.97 10.59 0.49
C LEU A 38 4.52 11.29 1.80
N PRO A 39 5.41 11.70 2.74
CA PRO A 39 5.03 12.58 3.84
C PRO A 39 4.45 13.92 3.41
N GLU A 40 5.12 14.63 2.50
CA GLU A 40 4.67 15.94 2.00
C GLU A 40 3.33 15.84 1.27
N GLU A 41 3.06 14.72 0.60
CA GLU A 41 1.77 14.45 -0.04
C GLU A 41 0.63 14.43 0.98
N PHE A 42 0.86 13.82 2.15
CA PHE A 42 -0.12 13.83 3.25
C PHE A 42 -0.28 15.23 3.88
N ASP A 43 0.81 16.01 3.94
CA ASP A 43 0.75 17.41 4.40
C ASP A 43 -0.05 18.28 3.42
N VAL A 44 0.12 18.11 2.11
CA VAL A 44 -0.63 18.81 1.06
C VAL A 44 -2.12 18.46 1.11
N TYR A 45 -2.46 17.22 1.48
CA TYR A 45 -3.84 16.79 1.72
C TYR A 45 -4.43 17.30 3.04
N GLY A 46 -3.63 17.97 3.88
CA GLY A 46 -4.06 18.53 5.16
C GLY A 46 -4.24 17.48 6.27
N PHE A 47 -3.62 16.31 6.15
CA PHE A 47 -3.68 15.29 7.18
C PHE A 47 -2.74 15.62 8.37
N PRO A 48 -3.07 15.19 9.59
CA PRO A 48 -2.14 15.26 10.72
C PRO A 48 -0.86 14.46 10.45
N SER A 49 0.27 14.93 10.97
CA SER A 49 1.62 14.38 10.72
C SER A 49 1.81 12.90 11.12
N GLY A 50 0.87 12.31 11.87
CA GLY A 50 0.86 10.89 12.25
C GLY A 50 0.02 9.98 11.35
N THR A 51 -0.96 10.51 10.62
CA THR A 51 -1.88 9.72 9.78
C THR A 51 -1.11 8.98 8.68
N PHE A 52 -0.09 9.63 8.13
CA PHE A 52 0.80 9.05 7.16
C PHE A 52 1.45 7.74 7.63
N TYR A 53 2.01 7.73 8.86
CA TYR A 53 2.64 6.54 9.42
C TYR A 53 1.62 5.43 9.71
N LEU A 54 0.42 5.78 10.16
CA LEU A 54 -0.66 4.81 10.42
C LEU A 54 -1.12 4.14 9.12
N VAL A 55 -1.40 4.92 8.08
CA VAL A 55 -1.81 4.41 6.77
C VAL A 55 -0.69 3.57 6.15
N GLY A 56 0.56 4.03 6.26
CA GLY A 56 1.71 3.29 5.76
C GLY A 56 1.95 1.97 6.45
N ALA A 57 1.94 1.95 7.77
CA ALA A 57 2.06 0.71 8.54
C ALA A 57 0.94 -0.28 8.20
N ALA A 58 -0.30 0.19 8.10
CA ALA A 58 -1.43 -0.65 7.70
C ALA A 58 -1.24 -1.23 6.29
N LYS A 59 -0.86 -0.41 5.30
CA LYS A 59 -0.62 -0.85 3.92
C LYS A 59 0.53 -1.87 3.83
N ILE A 60 1.62 -1.66 4.59
CA ILE A 60 2.74 -2.61 4.65
C ILE A 60 2.30 -3.94 5.26
N ILE A 61 1.61 -3.93 6.42
CA ILE A 61 1.13 -5.15 7.08
C ILE A 61 0.20 -5.94 6.15
N LEU A 62 -0.77 -5.26 5.52
CA LEU A 62 -1.72 -5.90 4.61
C LEU A 62 -1.04 -6.45 3.35
N ALA A 63 -0.04 -5.77 2.81
CA ALA A 63 0.76 -6.28 1.69
C ALA A 63 1.57 -7.53 2.09
N LEU A 64 2.15 -7.56 3.29
CA LEU A 64 2.83 -8.75 3.80
C LEU A 64 1.86 -9.90 4.03
N LEU A 65 0.66 -9.64 4.56
CA LEU A 65 -0.39 -10.65 4.71
C LEU A 65 -0.87 -11.19 3.36
N LEU A 66 -0.92 -10.37 2.31
CA LEU A 66 -1.18 -10.84 0.94
C LEU A 66 -0.08 -11.76 0.42
N ILE A 67 1.19 -11.52 0.76
CA ILE A 67 2.28 -12.44 0.39
C ILE A 67 2.13 -13.76 1.16
N VAL A 68 1.89 -13.72 2.47
CA VAL A 68 1.63 -14.92 3.29
C VAL A 68 0.38 -15.67 2.79
N GLY A 69 -0.60 -14.93 2.26
CA GLY A 69 -1.80 -15.46 1.64
C GLY A 69 -1.57 -16.40 0.46
N LEU A 70 -0.36 -16.46 -0.11
CA LEU A 70 0.01 -17.46 -1.13
C LEU A 70 0.11 -18.89 -0.55
N TRP A 71 0.34 -19.01 0.76
CA TRP A 71 0.35 -20.29 1.48
C TRP A 71 -0.86 -20.44 2.42
N VAL A 72 -1.47 -19.32 2.82
CA VAL A 72 -2.56 -19.28 3.79
C VAL A 72 -3.76 -18.53 3.18
N ASP A 73 -4.52 -19.22 2.34
CA ASP A 73 -5.62 -18.65 1.52
C ASP A 73 -6.64 -17.83 2.33
N VAL A 74 -6.92 -18.19 3.59
CA VAL A 74 -7.87 -17.49 4.46
C VAL A 74 -7.47 -16.03 4.73
N LEU A 75 -6.20 -15.67 4.55
CA LEU A 75 -5.70 -14.30 4.73
C LEU A 75 -5.92 -13.42 3.50
N VAL A 76 -6.12 -14.00 2.31
CA VAL A 76 -6.16 -13.25 1.04
C VAL A 76 -7.33 -12.27 1.02
N THR A 77 -8.55 -12.77 1.21
CA THR A 77 -9.78 -11.97 1.16
C THR A 77 -9.80 -10.81 2.16
N PRO A 78 -9.54 -11.00 3.47
CA PRO A 78 -9.55 -9.89 4.42
C PRO A 78 -8.43 -8.89 4.13
N SER A 79 -7.24 -9.36 3.73
CA SER A 79 -6.12 -8.47 3.44
C SER A 79 -6.37 -7.63 2.19
N ALA A 80 -6.85 -8.25 1.11
CA ALA A 80 -7.21 -7.56 -0.12
C ALA A 80 -8.36 -6.57 0.10
N GLY A 81 -9.39 -6.96 0.85
CA GLY A 81 -10.55 -6.12 1.13
C GLY A 81 -10.18 -4.87 1.94
N LEU A 82 -9.44 -5.04 3.04
CA LEU A 82 -8.97 -3.92 3.85
C LEU A 82 -8.03 -3.00 3.08
N LEU A 83 -7.14 -3.59 2.27
CA LEU A 83 -6.22 -2.82 1.45
C LEU A 83 -6.96 -2.02 0.38
N ALA A 84 -7.96 -2.61 -0.28
CA ALA A 84 -8.82 -1.92 -1.24
C ALA A 84 -9.56 -0.76 -0.58
N LEU A 85 -10.05 -0.95 0.64
CA LEU A 85 -10.71 0.09 1.43
C LEU A 85 -9.77 1.25 1.73
N LEU A 86 -8.51 0.98 2.09
CA LEU A 86 -7.47 2.00 2.27
C LEU A 86 -7.07 2.71 0.97
N MET A 87 -7.34 2.13 -0.20
CA MET A 87 -7.07 2.77 -1.49
C MET A 87 -8.20 3.69 -1.95
N VAL A 88 -9.40 3.60 -1.39
CA VAL A 88 -10.51 4.52 -1.72
C VAL A 88 -10.21 5.96 -1.25
N GLY A 89 -9.45 6.10 -0.16
CA GLY A 89 -9.03 7.40 0.36
C GLY A 89 -7.59 7.80 0.01
N ALA A 90 -6.96 7.10 -0.95
CA ALA A 90 -5.58 7.32 -1.36
C ALA A 90 -5.46 8.25 -2.57
#